data_AF-A0A2V1C8R2-F1
#
_entry.id   AF-A0A2V1C8R2-F1
#
_cell.length_a   1.000
_cell.length_b   1.000
_cell.length_c   1.000
_cell.angle_alpha   90.00
_cell.angle_beta   90.00
_cell.angle_gamma   90.00
#
_symmetry.space_group_name_H-M   'P 1'
#
loop_
_entity.id
_entity.type
_entity.pdbx_description
1 polymer ?
#
loop_
_entity_poly.entity_id
_entity_poly.type
_entity_poly.pdbx_seq_one_letter_code
_entity_poly.pdbx_strand_id
1 'polypeptide(L)'
;MTDLTPILNELLKSHDARPTTDPSLSLQNIDSFLKEAYEINAGIVSLSRELRGIRQSYLSTAPPPRRSALSQKGKEWKHLTDRQRDEIDAQTKRLLRELNARIRMLADAEQVRQNTEETIRRKKFGRLGLGMLGKWAAGGAGQTKTMDEELDEAKANEIKMHRESVLWYLREKLQECGQFQASMMEKRIMRQIEKNKNMISMSRMAGPELGGFENAPMPPSTSQSSSVAHLETKEQYTDQDLTPEQIQMFEQENQDMLKHYESTLDQVRCVTHLLREMWKC
;
A
#
# COMPACT_ATOMS: atom_id res chain seq x y z
N MET A 1 1.03 1.67 34.92
CA MET A 1 -0.23 1.78 35.67
C MET A 1 -0.45 0.45 36.36
N THR A 2 -0.73 0.46 37.67
CA THR A 2 -0.94 -0.73 38.49
C THR A 2 -2.32 -1.34 38.21
N ASP A 3 -2.37 -2.66 38.12
CA ASP A 3 -3.61 -3.41 37.95
C ASP A 3 -4.39 -3.47 39.28
N LEU A 4 -5.55 -2.81 39.33
CA LEU A 4 -6.41 -2.70 40.52
C LEU A 4 -7.54 -3.74 40.53
N THR A 5 -7.67 -4.53 39.46
CA THR A 5 -8.68 -5.58 39.32
C THR A 5 -8.67 -6.63 40.45
N PRO A 6 -7.53 -7.07 41.03
CA PRO A 6 -7.57 -8.03 42.13
C PRO A 6 -8.19 -7.43 43.42
N ILE A 7 -7.90 -6.16 43.72
CA ILE A 7 -8.43 -5.45 44.89
C ILE A 7 -9.95 -5.25 44.75
N LEU A 8 -10.40 -4.86 43.56
CA LEU A 8 -11.82 -4.72 43.26
C LEU A 8 -12.56 -6.05 43.39
N ASN A 9 -11.97 -7.15 42.91
CA ASN A 9 -12.55 -8.48 43.02
C ASN A 9 -12.67 -8.98 44.47
N GLU A 10 -11.71 -8.63 45.35
CA GLU A 10 -11.82 -8.92 46.78
C GLU A 10 -12.97 -8.13 47.42
N LEU A 11 -13.10 -6.83 47.09
CA LEU A 11 -14.20 -6.01 47.58
C LEU A 11 -15.56 -6.54 47.11
N LEU A 12 -15.67 -6.94 45.84
CA LEU A 12 -16.91 -7.53 45.31
C LEU A 12 -17.28 -8.83 46.02
N LYS A 13 -16.30 -9.70 46.29
CA LYS A 13 -16.53 -10.91 47.10
C LYS A 13 -17.02 -10.60 48.51
N SER A 14 -16.49 -9.55 49.14
CA SER A 14 -16.94 -9.13 50.48
C SER A 14 -18.38 -8.62 50.53
N HIS A 15 -18.94 -8.24 49.37
CA HIS A 15 -20.32 -7.75 49.21
C HIS A 15 -21.25 -8.77 48.52
N ASP A 16 -20.88 -10.06 48.46
CA ASP A 16 -21.61 -11.11 47.72
C ASP A 16 -21.89 -10.75 46.25
N ALA A 17 -21.08 -9.87 45.67
CA ALA A 17 -21.18 -9.45 44.28
C ALA A 17 -20.30 -10.34 43.39
N ARG A 18 -20.72 -10.50 42.12
CA ARG A 18 -19.94 -11.29 41.16
C ARG A 18 -18.59 -10.64 40.87
N PRO A 19 -17.50 -11.41 40.74
CA PRO A 19 -16.21 -10.90 40.30
C PRO A 19 -16.32 -10.17 38.95
N THR A 20 -15.51 -9.12 38.74
CA THR A 20 -15.49 -8.33 37.50
C THR A 20 -14.92 -9.12 36.32
N THR A 21 -14.04 -10.08 36.58
CA THR A 21 -13.46 -10.95 35.55
C THR A 21 -14.47 -12.05 35.20
N ASP A 22 -15.25 -11.83 34.15
CA ASP A 22 -16.10 -12.88 33.59
C ASP A 22 -15.24 -13.81 32.71
N PRO A 23 -15.04 -15.09 33.10
CA PRO A 23 -14.30 -16.06 32.29
C PRO A 23 -14.94 -16.30 30.90
N SER A 24 -16.19 -15.86 30.67
CA SER A 24 -16.86 -15.91 29.36
C SER A 24 -16.21 -15.01 28.30
N LEU A 25 -15.47 -13.97 28.72
CA LEU A 25 -14.79 -13.02 27.81
C LEU A 25 -13.38 -13.47 27.38
N SER A 26 -12.96 -14.69 27.76
CA SER A 26 -11.69 -15.29 27.32
C SER A 26 -11.68 -15.56 25.81
N LEU A 27 -10.54 -15.33 25.13
CA LEU A 27 -10.31 -15.63 23.71
C LEU A 27 -10.72 -17.05 23.29
N GLN A 28 -10.70 -18.02 24.21
CA GLN A 28 -11.16 -19.39 23.94
C GLN A 28 -12.69 -19.47 23.76
N ASN A 29 -13.42 -18.63 24.50
CA ASN A 29 -14.89 -18.48 24.46
C ASN A 29 -15.36 -17.42 23.45
N ILE A 30 -14.43 -16.67 22.85
CA ILE A 30 -14.73 -15.69 21.80
C ILE A 30 -15.28 -16.38 20.55
N ASP A 31 -16.28 -15.74 19.95
CA ASP A 31 -16.93 -16.13 18.70
C ASP A 31 -15.91 -16.36 17.56
N SER A 32 -16.19 -17.33 16.68
CA SER A 32 -15.31 -17.69 15.56
C SER A 32 -15.04 -16.51 14.63
N PHE A 33 -16.01 -15.60 14.47
CA PHE A 33 -15.85 -14.36 13.69
C PHE A 33 -14.71 -13.49 14.23
N LEU A 34 -14.68 -13.27 15.54
CA LEU A 34 -13.70 -12.40 16.17
C LEU A 34 -12.31 -13.07 16.19
N LYS A 35 -12.24 -14.39 16.35
CA LYS A 35 -10.99 -15.14 16.22
C LYS A 35 -10.35 -14.92 14.85
N GLU A 36 -11.10 -15.13 13.77
CA GLU A 36 -10.62 -14.89 12.41
C GLU A 36 -10.21 -13.42 12.21
N ALA A 37 -11.00 -12.47 12.70
CA ALA A 37 -10.66 -11.05 12.63
C ALA A 37 -9.33 -10.72 13.33
N TYR A 38 -9.06 -11.32 14.48
CA TYR A 38 -7.78 -11.17 15.19
C TYR A 38 -6.62 -11.77 14.41
N GLU A 39 -6.79 -12.94 13.81
CA GLU A 39 -5.76 -13.59 12.99
C GLU A 39 -5.42 -12.75 11.75
N ILE A 40 -6.44 -12.24 11.04
CA ILE A 40 -6.25 -11.32 9.91
C ILE A 40 -5.50 -10.06 10.36
N ASN A 41 -5.90 -9.45 11.48
CA ASN A 41 -5.25 -8.26 12.00
C ASN A 41 -3.77 -8.52 12.36
N ALA A 42 -3.48 -9.66 13.00
CA ALA A 42 -2.11 -10.07 13.29
C ALA A 42 -1.27 -10.21 12.00
N GLY A 43 -1.86 -10.78 10.94
CA GLY A 43 -1.25 -10.84 9.61
C GLY A 43 -0.94 -9.46 9.02
N ILE A 44 -1.91 -8.54 9.05
CA ILE A 44 -1.73 -7.15 8.57
C ILE A 44 -0.61 -6.43 9.35
N VAL A 45 -0.59 -6.58 10.68
CA VAL A 45 0.42 -5.97 11.55
C VAL A 45 1.82 -6.54 11.27
N SER A 46 1.94 -7.87 11.08
CA SER A 46 3.22 -8.50 10.73
C SER A 46 3.74 -7.96 9.40
N LEU A 47 2.88 -7.94 8.37
CA LEU A 47 3.24 -7.43 7.04
C LEU A 47 3.67 -5.96 7.11
N SER A 48 2.91 -5.12 7.83
CA SER A 48 3.26 -3.71 8.00
C SER A 48 4.61 -3.52 8.68
N ARG A 49 4.91 -4.33 9.71
CA ARG A 49 6.20 -4.31 10.41
C ARG A 49 7.34 -4.73 9.49
N GLU A 50 7.17 -5.80 8.73
CA GLU A 50 8.15 -6.29 7.75
C GLU A 50 8.44 -5.24 6.69
N LEU A 51 7.40 -4.66 6.08
CA LEU A 51 7.52 -3.60 5.07
C LEU A 51 8.25 -2.36 5.59
N ARG A 52 7.95 -1.93 6.83
CA ARG A 52 8.68 -0.83 7.47
C ARG A 52 10.15 -1.19 7.73
N GLY A 53 10.43 -2.44 8.09
CA GLY A 53 11.78 -2.96 8.30
C GLY A 53 12.63 -3.00 7.03
N ILE A 54 12.07 -3.47 5.91
CA ILE A 54 12.77 -3.48 4.61
C ILE A 54 12.84 -2.09 3.95
N ARG A 55 12.03 -1.10 4.34
CA ARG A 55 11.89 0.15 3.55
C ARG A 55 13.23 0.81 3.21
N GLN A 56 14.12 0.90 4.18
CA GLN A 56 15.43 1.53 3.99
C GLN A 56 16.30 0.76 3.01
N SER A 57 16.35 -0.57 3.15
CA SER A 57 17.16 -1.43 2.28
C SER A 57 16.59 -1.57 0.87
N TYR A 58 15.26 -1.62 0.78
CA TYR A 58 14.52 -1.70 -0.48
C TYR A 58 14.74 -0.44 -1.32
N LEU A 59 14.69 0.74 -0.69
CA LEU A 59 14.91 2.02 -1.35
C LEU A 59 16.40 2.37 -1.52
N SER A 60 17.33 1.69 -0.85
CA SER A 60 18.76 1.96 -1.04
C SER A 60 19.21 1.49 -2.41
N THR A 61 19.78 2.39 -3.21
CA THR A 61 20.46 2.07 -4.49
C THR A 61 21.98 2.09 -4.37
N ALA A 62 22.50 2.20 -3.14
CA ALA A 62 23.92 2.29 -2.89
C ALA A 62 24.59 0.94 -3.22
N PRO A 63 25.68 0.93 -4.03
CA PRO A 63 26.45 -0.27 -4.26
C PRO A 63 27.02 -0.79 -2.92
N PRO A 64 27.15 -2.11 -2.75
CA PRO A 64 27.71 -2.67 -1.52
C PRO A 64 29.14 -2.12 -1.30
N PRO A 65 29.49 -1.72 -0.07
CA PRO A 65 30.82 -1.18 0.21
C PRO A 65 31.88 -2.25 -0.08
N ARG A 66 32.85 -1.92 -0.94
CA ARG A 66 33.94 -2.83 -1.35
C ARG A 66 34.88 -3.26 -0.21
N ARG A 67 34.66 -2.79 1.03
CA ARG A 67 35.47 -3.05 2.22
C ARG A 67 34.56 -3.48 3.39
N SER A 68 34.05 -4.71 3.37
CA SER A 68 33.14 -5.20 4.43
C SER A 68 33.29 -6.70 4.75
N ALA A 69 34.42 -7.32 4.41
CA ALA A 69 34.64 -8.75 4.67
C ALA A 69 34.83 -9.11 6.16
N LEU A 70 34.93 -8.13 7.07
CA LEU A 70 35.35 -8.36 8.47
C LEU A 70 34.28 -8.07 9.54
N SER A 71 33.06 -7.69 9.17
CA SER A 71 32.00 -7.40 10.15
C SER A 71 30.62 -7.80 9.64
N GLN A 72 30.43 -9.10 9.39
CA GLN A 72 29.13 -9.68 9.02
C GLN A 72 28.66 -10.63 10.11
N LYS A 73 28.06 -10.09 11.16
CA LYS A 73 27.12 -10.85 11.99
C LYS A 73 25.83 -10.08 12.32
N GLY A 74 25.58 -8.95 11.64
CA GLY A 74 24.39 -8.14 11.90
C GLY A 74 23.89 -7.41 10.66
N LYS A 75 22.73 -7.86 10.16
CA LYS A 75 21.91 -7.32 9.05
C LYS A 75 22.33 -7.75 7.64
N GLU A 76 21.83 -8.92 7.24
CA GLU A 76 21.74 -9.33 5.83
C GLU A 76 20.94 -8.34 4.96
N TRP A 77 20.11 -7.51 5.60
CA TRP A 77 19.22 -6.58 4.92
C TRP A 77 19.91 -5.26 4.56
N LYS A 78 21.24 -5.12 4.72
CA LYS A 78 21.91 -3.85 4.39
C LYS A 78 21.88 -3.52 2.89
N HIS A 79 21.88 -4.54 2.02
CA HIS A 79 21.85 -4.34 0.57
C HIS A 79 20.96 -5.41 -0.09
N LEU A 80 19.85 -4.97 -0.68
CA LEU A 80 19.00 -5.83 -1.52
C LEU A 80 19.45 -5.73 -2.98
N THR A 81 19.51 -6.86 -3.67
CA THR A 81 19.65 -6.93 -5.13
C THR A 81 18.31 -6.61 -5.80
N ASP A 82 18.32 -6.20 -7.07
CA ASP A 82 17.06 -5.91 -7.79
C ASP A 82 16.13 -7.12 -7.85
N ARG A 83 16.68 -8.32 -8.06
CA ARG A 83 15.91 -9.57 -8.03
C ARG A 83 15.27 -9.83 -6.66
N GLN A 84 15.97 -9.55 -5.56
CA GLN A 84 15.39 -9.70 -4.22
C GLN A 84 14.29 -8.68 -3.96
N ARG A 85 14.40 -7.45 -4.48
CA ARG A 85 13.32 -6.46 -4.40
C ARG A 85 12.07 -6.92 -5.15
N ASP A 86 12.24 -7.48 -6.35
CA ASP A 86 11.13 -8.00 -7.15
C ASP A 86 10.44 -9.20 -6.48
N GLU A 87 11.21 -10.10 -5.85
CA GLU A 87 10.67 -11.22 -5.06
C GLU A 87 9.86 -10.72 -3.85
N ILE A 88 10.40 -9.73 -3.12
CA ILE A 88 9.69 -9.08 -2.00
C ILE A 88 8.36 -8.46 -2.48
N ASP A 89 8.37 -7.80 -3.63
CA ASP A 89 7.17 -7.20 -4.21
C ASP A 89 6.12 -8.26 -4.59
N ALA A 90 6.56 -9.38 -5.16
CA ALA A 90 5.69 -10.49 -5.51
C ALA A 90 5.10 -11.15 -4.25
N GLN A 91 5.92 -11.41 -3.23
CA GLN A 91 5.49 -11.99 -1.97
C GLN A 91 4.50 -11.07 -1.23
N THR A 92 4.82 -9.78 -1.11
CA THR A 92 3.94 -8.79 -0.48
C THR A 92 2.60 -8.71 -1.21
N LYS A 93 2.60 -8.69 -2.55
CA LYS A 93 1.35 -8.68 -3.34
C LYS A 93 0.51 -9.94 -3.12
N ARG A 94 1.14 -11.11 -3.00
CA ARG A 94 0.44 -12.37 -2.67
C ARG A 94 -0.23 -12.28 -1.29
N LEU A 95 0.51 -11.85 -0.27
CA LEU A 95 0.00 -11.71 1.09
C LEU A 95 -1.14 -10.69 1.19
N LEU A 96 -1.04 -9.54 0.52
CA LEU A 96 -2.12 -8.55 0.48
C LEU A 96 -3.40 -9.12 -0.16
N ARG A 97 -3.27 -9.88 -1.26
CA ARG A 97 -4.42 -10.53 -1.92
C ARG A 97 -5.03 -11.62 -1.03
N GLU A 98 -4.19 -12.41 -0.37
CA GLU A 98 -4.64 -13.43 0.57
C GLU A 98 -5.42 -12.81 1.74
N LEU A 99 -4.88 -11.76 2.36
CA LEU A 99 -5.56 -11.05 3.44
C LEU A 99 -6.87 -10.41 2.96
N ASN A 100 -6.90 -9.82 1.77
CA ASN A 100 -8.14 -9.29 1.18
C ASN A 100 -9.18 -10.42 0.96
N ALA A 101 -8.76 -11.57 0.46
CA ALA A 101 -9.64 -12.72 0.27
C ALA A 101 -10.21 -13.23 1.61
N ARG A 102 -9.39 -13.32 2.66
CA ARG A 102 -9.85 -13.69 4.01
C ARG A 102 -10.86 -12.69 4.57
N ILE A 103 -10.63 -11.38 4.41
CA ILE A 103 -11.60 -10.33 4.82
C ILE A 103 -12.92 -10.47 4.06
N ARG A 104 -12.87 -10.76 2.76
CA ARG A 104 -14.08 -10.99 1.94
C ARG A 104 -14.84 -12.23 2.41
N MET A 105 -14.15 -13.34 2.63
CA MET A 105 -14.77 -14.56 3.18
C MET A 105 -15.41 -14.33 4.54
N LEU A 106 -14.74 -13.57 5.43
CA LEU A 106 -15.28 -13.20 6.74
C LEU A 106 -16.54 -12.33 6.61
N ALA A 107 -16.55 -11.39 5.65
CA ALA A 107 -17.71 -10.56 5.37
C ALA A 107 -18.88 -11.36 4.78
N ASP A 108 -18.62 -12.29 3.86
CA ASP A 108 -19.63 -13.16 3.27
C ASP A 108 -20.25 -14.08 4.32
N ALA A 109 -19.43 -14.65 5.20
CA ALA A 109 -19.90 -15.46 6.32
C ALA A 109 -20.79 -14.65 7.28
N GLU A 110 -20.42 -13.41 7.57
CA GLU A 110 -21.22 -12.52 8.40
C GLU A 110 -22.55 -12.14 7.71
N GLN A 111 -22.53 -11.91 6.39
CA GLN A 111 -23.75 -11.66 5.62
C GLN A 111 -24.70 -12.86 5.64
N VAL A 112 -24.17 -14.09 5.52
CA VAL A 112 -24.98 -15.32 5.64
C VAL A 112 -25.60 -15.45 7.03
N ARG A 113 -24.85 -15.14 8.10
CA ARG A 113 -25.39 -15.11 9.47
C ARG A 113 -26.53 -14.11 9.60
N GLN A 114 -26.32 -12.87 9.14
CA GLN A 114 -27.33 -11.81 9.19
C GLN A 114 -28.61 -12.23 8.47
N ASN A 115 -28.50 -12.76 7.24
CA ASN A 115 -29.64 -13.26 6.49
C ASN A 115 -30.37 -14.41 7.21
N THR A 116 -29.60 -15.31 7.84
CA THR A 116 -30.16 -16.43 8.61
C THR A 116 -30.89 -15.94 9.85
N GLU A 117 -30.31 -14.99 10.60
CA GLU A 117 -30.96 -14.38 11.77
C GLU A 117 -32.21 -13.61 11.39
N GLU A 118 -32.19 -12.85 10.31
CA GLU A 118 -33.39 -12.17 9.80
C GLU A 118 -34.49 -13.15 9.39
N THR A 119 -34.15 -14.23 8.69
CA THR A 119 -35.15 -15.24 8.28
C THR A 119 -35.70 -16.02 9.46
N ILE A 120 -34.87 -16.38 10.45
CA ILE A 120 -35.31 -17.01 11.70
C ILE A 120 -36.20 -16.04 12.48
N ARG A 121 -35.82 -14.76 12.58
CA ARG A 121 -36.62 -13.73 13.25
C ARG A 121 -37.99 -13.56 12.58
N ARG A 122 -38.00 -13.39 11.26
CA ARG A 122 -39.25 -13.32 10.46
C ARG A 122 -40.12 -14.55 10.68
N LYS A 123 -39.55 -15.75 10.81
CA LYS A 123 -40.28 -16.98 11.13
C LYS A 123 -40.77 -17.03 12.58
N LYS A 124 -39.94 -16.65 13.57
CA LYS A 124 -40.30 -16.62 15.01
C LYS A 124 -41.51 -15.73 15.21
N PHE A 125 -41.43 -14.47 14.77
CA PHE A 125 -42.50 -13.49 14.96
C PHE A 125 -43.63 -13.61 13.92
N GLY A 126 -43.38 -14.24 12.76
CA GLY A 126 -44.42 -14.61 11.80
C GLY A 126 -45.24 -15.83 12.20
N ARG A 127 -44.70 -16.74 13.04
CA ARG A 127 -45.36 -17.97 13.51
C ARG A 127 -46.03 -17.81 14.87
N LEU A 128 -45.54 -16.91 15.72
CA LEU A 128 -46.11 -16.65 17.06
C LEU A 128 -47.33 -15.70 17.04
N GLY A 129 -47.59 -15.00 15.92
CA GLY A 129 -48.90 -14.39 15.63
C GLY A 129 -49.65 -15.29 14.63
N LEU A 130 -50.96 -15.53 14.67
CA LEU A 130 -51.99 -14.52 14.37
C LEU A 130 -51.60 -13.48 13.29
N GLY A 131 -50.63 -13.83 12.43
CA GLY A 131 -49.74 -12.97 11.63
C GLY A 131 -50.37 -12.12 10.54
N MET A 132 -51.68 -12.03 10.49
CA MET A 132 -52.39 -11.09 9.61
C MET A 132 -53.76 -10.70 10.17
N LEU A 133 -54.45 -11.62 10.86
CA LEU A 133 -55.81 -11.37 11.38
C LEU A 133 -55.82 -10.75 12.78
N GLY A 134 -54.85 -11.06 13.65
CA GLY A 134 -54.77 -10.45 15.00
C GLY A 134 -54.32 -8.98 14.97
N LYS A 135 -53.50 -8.61 13.99
CA LYS A 135 -53.03 -7.23 13.78
C LYS A 135 -54.11 -6.29 13.23
N TRP A 136 -55.17 -6.82 12.61
CA TRP A 136 -56.33 -6.06 12.15
C TRP A 136 -57.43 -5.96 13.21
N ALA A 137 -57.62 -7.00 14.03
CA ALA A 137 -58.66 -7.04 15.06
C ALA A 137 -58.38 -6.15 16.28
N ALA A 138 -57.11 -5.75 16.50
CA ALA A 138 -56.73 -4.84 17.59
C ALA A 138 -56.97 -3.34 17.29
N GLY A 139 -57.57 -3.01 16.13
CA GLY A 139 -58.06 -1.66 15.87
C GLY A 139 -56.96 -0.61 15.66
N GLY A 140 -56.36 -0.60 14.47
CA GLY A 140 -55.84 0.63 13.86
C GLY A 140 -54.43 1.10 14.26
N ALA A 141 -53.61 1.34 13.24
CA ALA A 141 -52.57 2.37 13.18
C ALA A 141 -51.56 2.44 14.35
N GLY A 142 -50.85 1.35 14.63
CA GLY A 142 -49.69 1.41 15.51
C GLY A 142 -48.79 0.20 15.32
N GLN A 143 -47.58 0.42 14.81
CA GLN A 143 -46.52 -0.57 14.86
C GLN A 143 -46.05 -0.78 16.30
N THR A 144 -46.82 -1.46 17.14
CA THR A 144 -46.31 -1.87 18.44
C THR A 144 -45.60 -3.21 18.24
N LYS A 145 -44.30 -3.12 17.90
CA LYS A 145 -43.37 -4.25 18.03
C LYS A 145 -43.52 -4.78 19.47
N THR A 146 -43.54 -6.08 19.64
CA THR A 146 -43.59 -6.63 21.01
C THR A 146 -42.30 -6.21 21.75
N MET A 147 -42.39 -5.86 23.03
CA MET A 147 -41.23 -5.37 23.81
C MET A 147 -40.04 -6.35 23.74
N ASP A 148 -40.34 -7.66 23.70
CA ASP A 148 -39.35 -8.73 23.53
C ASP A 148 -38.73 -8.78 22.12
N GLU A 149 -39.51 -8.47 21.07
CA GLU A 149 -39.01 -8.34 19.69
C GLU A 149 -38.09 -7.14 19.51
N GLU A 150 -38.40 -6.02 20.16
CA GLU A 150 -37.57 -4.81 20.11
C GLU A 150 -36.22 -5.01 20.82
N LEU A 151 -36.20 -5.71 21.96
CA LEU A 151 -34.96 -6.05 22.67
C LEU A 151 -34.10 -7.05 21.88
N ASP A 152 -34.70 -8.06 21.26
CA ASP A 152 -34.00 -9.01 20.38
C ASP A 152 -33.43 -8.30 19.14
N GLU A 153 -34.16 -7.35 18.55
CA GLU A 153 -33.71 -6.55 17.41
C GLU A 153 -32.56 -5.62 17.78
N ALA A 154 -32.65 -4.94 18.94
CA ALA A 154 -31.62 -4.03 19.42
C ALA A 154 -30.28 -4.75 19.64
N LYS A 155 -30.29 -5.92 20.30
CA LYS A 155 -29.09 -6.74 20.51
C LYS A 155 -28.46 -7.19 19.19
N ALA A 156 -29.28 -7.64 18.24
CA ALA A 156 -28.77 -8.06 16.94
C ALA A 156 -28.19 -6.89 16.13
N ASN A 157 -28.79 -5.71 16.22
CA ASN A 157 -28.29 -4.49 15.59
C ASN A 157 -26.96 -4.05 16.20
N GLU A 158 -26.79 -4.15 17.52
CA GLU A 158 -25.52 -3.86 18.19
C GLU A 158 -24.41 -4.79 17.69
N ILE A 159 -24.68 -6.10 17.64
CA ILE A 159 -23.71 -7.09 17.13
C ILE A 159 -23.39 -6.81 15.66
N LYS A 160 -24.39 -6.52 14.82
CA LYS A 160 -24.21 -6.18 13.41
C LYS A 160 -23.29 -4.97 13.25
N MET A 161 -23.61 -3.88 13.92
CA MET A 161 -22.83 -2.64 13.89
C MET A 161 -21.38 -2.85 14.35
N HIS A 162 -21.18 -3.64 15.42
CA HIS A 162 -19.84 -3.98 15.88
C HIS A 162 -19.05 -4.76 14.82
N ARG A 163 -19.65 -5.79 14.20
CA ARG A 163 -18.98 -6.61 13.19
C ARG A 163 -18.71 -5.85 11.89
N GLU A 164 -19.62 -4.99 11.46
CA GLU A 164 -19.43 -4.08 10.34
C GLU A 164 -18.26 -3.12 10.61
N SER A 165 -18.17 -2.59 11.84
CA SER A 165 -17.07 -1.72 12.26
C SER A 165 -15.72 -2.47 12.25
N VAL A 166 -15.70 -3.72 12.70
CA VAL A 166 -14.50 -4.59 12.65
C VAL A 166 -14.07 -4.83 11.20
N LEU A 167 -15.00 -5.21 10.32
CA LEU A 167 -14.70 -5.43 8.90
C LEU A 167 -14.21 -4.15 8.22
N TRP A 168 -14.81 -3.00 8.53
CA TRP A 168 -14.36 -1.71 8.05
C TRP A 168 -12.93 -1.40 8.51
N TYR A 169 -12.64 -1.59 9.80
CA TYR A 169 -11.31 -1.40 10.36
C TYR A 169 -10.24 -2.28 9.67
N LEU A 170 -10.54 -3.57 9.46
CA LEU A 170 -9.60 -4.49 8.80
C LEU A 170 -9.32 -4.07 7.35
N ARG A 171 -10.35 -3.64 6.61
CA ARG A 171 -10.20 -3.13 5.24
C ARG A 171 -9.34 -1.88 5.21
N GLU A 172 -9.60 -0.93 6.11
CA GLU A 172 -8.83 0.31 6.21
C GLU A 172 -7.36 0.03 6.53
N LYS A 173 -7.08 -0.89 7.46
CA LYS A 173 -5.70 -1.25 7.80
C LYS A 173 -4.97 -1.99 6.68
N LEU A 174 -5.66 -2.84 5.93
CA LEU A 174 -5.09 -3.46 4.74
C LEU A 174 -4.81 -2.41 3.65
N GLN A 175 -5.71 -1.46 3.46
CA GLN A 175 -5.55 -0.35 2.53
C GLN A 175 -4.35 0.53 2.89
N GLU A 176 -4.20 0.93 4.15
CA GLU A 176 -3.01 1.67 4.63
C GLU A 176 -1.71 0.91 4.31
N CYS A 177 -1.69 -0.41 4.52
CA CYS A 177 -0.54 -1.25 4.19
C CYS A 177 -0.27 -1.30 2.68
N GLY A 178 -1.32 -1.43 1.86
CA GLY A 178 -1.22 -1.40 0.40
C GLY A 178 -0.72 -0.06 -0.13
N GLN A 179 -1.22 1.05 0.40
CA GLN A 179 -0.73 2.41 0.07
C GLN A 179 0.75 2.57 0.43
N PHE A 180 1.17 2.06 1.59
CA PHE A 180 2.56 2.10 2.00
C PHE A 180 3.46 1.35 1.02
N GLN A 181 3.08 0.13 0.60
CA GLN A 181 3.80 -0.63 -0.42
C GLN A 181 3.84 0.14 -1.76
N ALA A 182 2.70 0.66 -2.22
CA ALA A 182 2.62 1.42 -3.46
C ALA A 182 3.56 2.63 -3.44
N SER A 183 3.63 3.36 -2.32
CA SER A 183 4.55 4.50 -2.15
C SER A 183 6.03 4.11 -2.25
N MET A 184 6.40 2.91 -1.81
CA MET A 184 7.77 2.40 -1.94
C MET A 184 8.08 2.01 -3.38
N MET A 185 7.14 1.33 -4.04
CA MET A 185 7.27 0.91 -5.44
C MET A 185 7.34 2.13 -6.37
N GLU A 186 6.52 3.15 -6.14
CA GLU A 186 6.53 4.41 -6.88
C GLU A 186 7.90 5.09 -6.81
N LYS A 187 8.48 5.23 -5.62
CA LYS A 187 9.83 5.81 -5.45
C LYS A 187 10.90 5.01 -6.19
N ARG A 188 10.76 3.68 -6.25
CA ARG A 188 11.69 2.83 -6.98
C ARG A 188 11.56 3.05 -8.49
N ILE A 189 10.33 3.05 -9.01
CA ILE A 189 10.03 3.26 -10.43
C ILE A 189 10.51 4.66 -10.85
N MET A 190 10.20 5.70 -10.08
CA MET A 190 10.67 7.07 -10.35
C MET A 190 12.20 7.14 -10.47
N ARG A 191 12.93 6.49 -9.56
CA ARG A 191 14.40 6.46 -9.64
C ARG A 191 14.93 5.66 -10.84
N GLN A 192 14.21 4.63 -11.27
CA GLN A 192 14.56 3.90 -12.50
C GLN A 192 14.36 4.78 -13.74
N ILE A 193 13.26 5.54 -13.78
CA ILE A 193 12.97 6.51 -14.84
C ILE A 193 14.04 7.61 -14.86
N GLU A 194 14.42 8.17 -13.71
CA GLU A 194 15.49 9.17 -13.60
C GLU A 194 16.85 8.64 -14.06
N LYS A 195 17.21 7.41 -13.68
CA LYS A 195 18.46 6.76 -14.14
C LYS A 195 18.47 6.57 -15.65
N ASN A 196 17.36 6.12 -16.23
CA ASN A 196 17.22 5.97 -17.68
C ASN A 196 17.39 7.33 -18.37
N LYS A 197 16.69 8.37 -17.88
CA LYS A 197 16.84 9.75 -18.37
C LYS A 197 18.27 10.27 -18.28
N ASN A 198 18.97 10.01 -17.17
CA ASN A 198 20.35 10.46 -16.98
C ASN A 198 21.35 9.67 -17.84
N MET A 199 21.16 8.36 -18.04
CA MET A 199 21.96 7.60 -19.00
C MET A 199 21.81 8.14 -20.43
N ILE A 200 20.59 8.51 -20.82
CA ILE A 200 20.33 9.13 -22.13
C ILE A 200 21.00 10.50 -22.21
N SER A 201 20.87 11.35 -21.19
CA SER A 201 21.53 12.67 -21.15
C SER A 201 23.06 12.54 -21.19
N MET A 202 23.63 11.56 -20.50
CA MET A 202 25.06 11.29 -20.49
C MET A 202 25.53 10.72 -21.84
N SER A 203 24.72 9.88 -22.49
CA SER A 203 24.96 9.37 -23.85
C SER A 203 24.86 10.48 -24.91
N ARG A 204 24.04 11.51 -24.69
CA ARG A 204 23.95 12.70 -25.56
C ARG A 204 25.12 13.68 -25.36
N MET A 205 25.68 13.74 -24.14
CA MET A 205 26.87 14.55 -23.83
C MET A 205 28.18 13.82 -24.17
N ALA A 206 28.17 12.48 -24.25
CA ALA A 206 29.26 11.64 -24.73
C ALA A 206 29.18 11.42 -26.25
N GLY A 207 28.95 12.50 -27.00
CA GLY A 207 29.23 12.51 -28.45
C GLY A 207 30.72 12.25 -28.70
N PRO A 208 31.10 11.77 -29.89
CA PRO A 208 32.44 11.25 -30.15
C PRO A 208 33.50 12.34 -29.94
N GLU A 209 34.25 12.27 -28.83
CA GLU A 209 35.59 12.84 -28.77
C GLU A 209 36.43 12.09 -29.81
N LEU A 210 36.64 12.74 -30.95
CA LEU A 210 37.63 12.36 -31.95
C LEU A 210 39.01 12.42 -31.28
N GLY A 211 39.48 11.26 -30.81
CA GLY A 211 40.87 11.07 -30.41
C GLY A 211 41.79 11.10 -31.64
N GLY A 212 42.71 12.06 -31.67
CA GLY A 212 43.85 12.12 -32.58
C GLY A 212 45.06 12.74 -31.86
N PHE A 213 46.10 11.93 -31.67
CA PHE A 213 47.37 12.20 -30.97
C PHE A 213 48.15 13.42 -31.52
N GLU A 214 48.90 14.14 -30.66
CA GLU A 214 50.37 14.20 -30.73
C GLU A 214 51.03 15.02 -29.58
N ASN A 215 52.26 14.63 -29.28
CA ASN A 215 53.10 15.01 -28.14
C ASN A 215 53.64 16.46 -28.18
N ALA A 216 53.67 17.18 -27.05
CA ALA A 216 54.76 18.11 -26.71
C ALA A 216 54.79 18.46 -25.19
N PRO A 217 55.96 18.62 -24.53
CA PRO A 217 56.05 18.99 -23.11
C PRO A 217 56.36 20.48 -22.83
N MET A 218 55.78 20.99 -21.72
CA MET A 218 56.16 22.15 -20.85
C MET A 218 55.72 23.58 -21.25
N PRO A 219 55.67 24.60 -20.33
CA PRO A 219 55.62 24.65 -18.84
C PRO A 219 54.49 25.61 -18.29
N PRO A 220 54.38 25.90 -16.96
CA PRO A 220 53.22 26.63 -16.39
C PRO A 220 53.46 28.14 -16.29
N SER A 221 52.40 28.94 -16.49
CA SER A 221 52.41 30.39 -16.20
C SER A 221 51.13 30.85 -15.52
N THR A 222 51.33 31.32 -14.29
CA THR A 222 50.42 32.05 -13.40
C THR A 222 50.00 33.42 -13.95
N SER A 223 48.73 33.81 -13.79
CA SER A 223 48.17 35.16 -13.48
C SER A 223 46.74 35.29 -14.05
N GLN A 224 45.71 35.37 -13.21
CA GLN A 224 45.08 36.57 -12.60
C GLN A 224 44.43 37.55 -13.58
N SER A 225 43.15 37.84 -13.28
CA SER A 225 42.36 39.02 -13.67
C SER A 225 42.04 39.16 -15.17
N SER A 226 40.88 39.62 -15.61
CA SER A 226 39.73 40.27 -14.99
C SER A 226 38.69 40.53 -16.08
N SER A 227 37.47 40.89 -15.68
CA SER A 227 36.58 41.82 -16.39
C SER A 227 35.58 41.26 -17.41
N VAL A 228 34.35 41.15 -16.90
CA VAL A 228 33.07 41.52 -17.54
C VAL A 228 33.22 42.50 -18.73
N ALA A 229 32.78 42.06 -19.91
CA ALA A 229 32.23 42.89 -20.98
C ALA A 229 31.35 41.97 -21.85
N HIS A 230 30.02 42.09 -21.72
CA HIS A 230 29.17 42.88 -22.61
C HIS A 230 28.66 42.03 -23.78
N LEU A 231 27.35 41.77 -23.74
CA LEU A 231 26.55 41.26 -24.84
C LEU A 231 26.84 42.07 -26.11
N GLU A 232 27.35 41.43 -27.15
CA GLU A 232 26.95 41.70 -28.53
C GLU A 232 26.89 40.35 -29.25
N THR A 233 25.79 39.63 -29.03
CA THR A 233 25.41 38.52 -29.91
C THR A 233 25.02 39.12 -31.26
N LYS A 234 26.04 39.34 -32.09
CA LYS A 234 25.85 39.54 -33.52
C LYS A 234 25.33 38.23 -34.07
N GLU A 235 24.04 38.19 -34.40
CA GLU A 235 23.42 37.10 -35.15
C GLU A 235 24.09 37.02 -36.53
N GLN A 236 25.21 36.31 -36.59
CA GLN A 236 25.67 35.69 -37.82
C GLN A 236 24.93 34.37 -37.92
N TYR A 237 23.76 34.41 -38.56
CA TYR A 237 23.23 33.25 -39.26
C TYR A 237 24.28 32.87 -40.30
N THR A 238 25.20 32.01 -39.91
CA THR A 238 25.93 31.21 -40.87
C THR A 238 24.90 30.25 -41.44
N ASP A 239 24.43 30.54 -42.66
CA ASP A 239 23.91 29.51 -43.57
C ASP A 239 25.05 28.52 -43.82
N GLN A 240 25.31 27.66 -42.83
CA GLN A 240 26.03 26.43 -43.04
C GLN A 240 25.00 25.47 -43.61
N ASP A 241 25.02 25.31 -44.92
CA ASP A 241 24.31 24.21 -45.58
C ASP A 241 24.75 22.91 -44.88
N LEU A 242 23.86 22.37 -44.05
CA LEU A 242 24.08 21.12 -43.33
C LEU A 242 24.47 20.05 -44.35
N THR A 243 25.58 19.36 -44.11
CA THR A 243 25.97 18.27 -45.01
C THR A 243 24.84 17.24 -45.06
N PRO A 244 24.59 16.61 -46.22
CA PRO A 244 23.49 15.65 -46.36
C PRO A 244 23.60 14.49 -45.36
N GLU A 245 24.81 14.13 -44.93
CA GLU A 245 25.05 13.16 -43.87
C GLU A 245 24.61 13.66 -42.48
N GLN A 246 24.77 14.95 -42.18
CA GLN A 246 24.25 15.54 -40.94
C GLN A 246 22.72 15.62 -40.93
N ILE A 247 22.10 15.91 -42.07
CA ILE A 247 20.62 15.91 -42.20
C ILE A 247 20.08 14.51 -41.98
N GLN A 248 20.70 13.49 -42.58
CA GLN A 248 20.31 12.09 -42.38
C GLN A 248 20.47 11.64 -40.92
N MET A 249 21.54 12.10 -40.25
CA MET A 249 21.75 11.83 -38.83
C MET A 249 20.69 12.51 -37.96
N PHE A 250 20.36 13.77 -38.24
CA PHE A 250 19.28 14.49 -37.54
C PHE A 250 17.90 13.84 -37.77
N GLU A 251 17.61 13.38 -38.98
CA GLU A 251 16.37 12.65 -39.27
C GLU A 251 16.31 11.32 -38.52
N GLN A 252 17.42 10.58 -38.47
CA GLN A 252 17.52 9.34 -37.72
C GLN A 252 17.38 9.57 -36.21
N GLU A 253 18.04 10.59 -35.66
CA GLU A 253 17.93 10.97 -34.25
C GLU A 253 16.51 11.43 -33.89
N ASN A 254 15.84 12.16 -34.78
CA ASN A 254 14.45 12.58 -34.58
C ASN A 254 13.50 11.38 -34.58
N GLN A 255 13.70 10.41 -35.47
CA GLN A 255 12.92 9.18 -35.48
C GLN A 255 13.14 8.33 -34.22
N ASP A 256 14.38 8.21 -33.76
CA ASP A 256 14.67 7.47 -32.52
C ASP A 256 14.13 8.18 -31.28
N MET A 257 14.15 9.52 -31.27
CA MET A 257 13.46 10.33 -30.26
C MET A 257 11.96 10.04 -30.21
N LEU A 258 11.29 10.03 -31.36
CA LEU A 258 9.85 9.76 -31.43
C LEU A 258 9.49 8.36 -30.93
N LYS A 259 10.22 7.33 -31.40
CA LYS A 259 10.05 5.94 -30.92
C LYS A 259 10.25 5.81 -29.42
N HIS A 260 11.22 6.55 -28.86
CA HIS A 260 11.47 6.55 -27.42
C HIS A 260 10.34 7.24 -26.64
N TYR A 261 9.77 8.34 -27.16
CA TYR A 261 8.59 8.97 -26.53
C TYR A 261 7.39 8.04 -26.55
N GLU A 262 7.15 7.35 -27.65
CA GLU A 262 6.10 6.33 -27.74
C GLU A 262 6.32 5.22 -26.70
N SER A 263 7.54 4.68 -26.61
CA SER A 263 7.88 3.66 -25.60
C SER A 263 7.71 4.16 -24.16
N THR A 264 8.04 5.44 -23.89
CA THR A 264 7.87 6.03 -22.55
C THR A 264 6.41 6.22 -22.20
N LEU A 265 5.60 6.70 -23.16
CA LEU A 265 4.15 6.84 -23.00
C LEU A 265 3.48 5.49 -22.78
N ASP A 266 3.93 4.45 -23.48
CA ASP A 266 3.43 3.09 -23.30
C ASP A 266 3.82 2.52 -21.93
N GLN A 267 5.03 2.81 -21.44
CA GLN A 267 5.42 2.42 -20.08
C GLN A 267 4.57 3.11 -19.03
N VAL A 268 4.29 4.41 -19.18
CA VAL A 268 3.41 5.16 -18.28
C VAL A 268 1.97 4.66 -18.36
N ARG A 269 1.46 4.37 -19.56
CA ARG A 269 0.13 3.75 -19.76
C ARG A 269 0.06 2.37 -19.10
N CYS A 270 1.12 1.56 -19.21
CA CYS A 270 1.19 0.26 -18.57
C CYS A 270 1.20 0.39 -17.04
N VAL A 271 2.00 1.31 -16.48
CA VAL A 271 2.05 1.57 -15.03
C VAL A 271 0.71 2.10 -14.51
N THR A 272 0.09 3.06 -15.21
CA THR A 272 -1.22 3.58 -14.82
C THR A 272 -2.33 2.52 -14.93
N HIS A 273 -2.26 1.64 -15.93
CA HIS A 273 -3.15 0.51 -16.06
C HIS A 273 -2.95 -0.49 -14.91
N LEU A 274 -1.71 -0.85 -14.60
CA LEU A 274 -1.37 -1.75 -13.49
C LEU A 274 -1.79 -1.18 -12.13
N LEU A 275 -1.58 0.12 -11.90
CA LEU A 275 -2.08 0.80 -10.71
C LEU A 275 -3.60 0.74 -10.67
N ARG A 276 -4.30 1.10 -11.76
CA ARG A 276 -5.77 1.06 -11.82
C ARG A 276 -6.33 -0.33 -11.53
N GLU A 277 -5.74 -1.38 -12.09
CA GLU A 277 -6.14 -2.76 -11.83
C GLU A 277 -5.83 -3.21 -10.40
N MET A 278 -4.74 -2.68 -9.79
CA MET A 278 -4.49 -2.85 -8.35
C MET A 278 -5.54 -2.17 -7.47
N TRP A 279 -6.11 -1.03 -7.89
CA TRP A 279 -7.14 -0.28 -7.14
C TRP A 279 -8.57 -0.79 -7.35
N LYS A 280 -8.80 -1.67 -8.34
CA LYS A 280 -10.12 -2.29 -8.60
C LYS A 280 -10.35 -3.60 -7.84
N CYS A 281 -9.32 -4.15 -7.20
CA CYS A 281 -9.39 -5.36 -6.37
C CYS A 281 -9.37 -5.00 -4.88
#